data_AF-A0AAW9DF72-F1
#
_entry.id   AF-A0AAW9DF72-F1
#
_cell.length_a   1.000
_cell.length_b   1.000
_cell.length_c   1.000
_cell.angle_alpha   90.00
_cell.angle_beta   90.00
_cell.angle_gamma   90.00
#
_symmetry.space_group_name_H-M   'P 1'
#
loop_
_entity.id
_entity.type
_entity.pdbx_description
1 polymer ?
#
loop_
_entity_poly.entity_id
_entity_poly.type
_entity_poly.pdbx_seq_one_letter_code
_entity_poly.pdbx_strand_id
1 'polypeptide(L)'
;MTTNDKNTNSKYTPDRYQSEKSYNSVEPTDSQVLAPFVIRDNAMLVNKDVNRDNLKTFNISGKKILVGFVPVERDEFTNAIRVFNMDTNEYLSRHSKGKHDDLSLDEMFEKMDNDEKFSYDPTGIPSHEEKLMLIETLEELINVVYQRNEKYGKILKLIYQDVTISKQEIIEKLGLKKTQGYDAIKKAHALAKEVYKELNQ
;
A
#
# COMPACT_ATOMS: atom_id res chain seq x y z
N MET A 1 -34.93 -1.97 -2.77
CA MET A 1 -33.71 -1.15 -2.83
C MET A 1 -32.61 -1.97 -2.16
N THR A 2 -31.83 -2.70 -2.95
CA THR A 2 -30.71 -3.52 -2.46
C THR A 2 -29.46 -2.65 -2.46
N THR A 3 -28.92 -2.41 -1.27
CA THR A 3 -27.64 -1.75 -1.07
C THR A 3 -26.54 -2.60 -1.70
N ASN A 4 -25.88 -2.03 -2.71
CA ASN A 4 -24.66 -2.60 -3.27
C ASN A 4 -23.53 -2.43 -2.23
N ASP A 5 -23.39 -3.42 -1.36
CA ASP A 5 -22.14 -3.67 -0.65
C ASP A 5 -21.09 -4.08 -1.69
N LYS A 6 -20.47 -3.05 -2.30
CA LYS A 6 -19.26 -3.23 -3.07
C LYS A 6 -18.16 -3.59 -2.09
N ASN A 7 -18.03 -4.89 -1.87
CA ASN A 7 -16.87 -5.61 -1.39
C ASN A 7 -15.59 -4.91 -1.90
N THR A 8 -15.05 -4.00 -1.10
CA THR A 8 -13.65 -3.59 -1.17
C THR A 8 -12.87 -4.80 -0.69
N ASN A 9 -12.55 -5.68 -1.63
CA ASN A 9 -11.79 -6.89 -1.43
C ASN A 9 -10.36 -6.46 -1.04
N SER A 10 -10.17 -6.06 0.22
CA SER A 10 -8.85 -5.85 0.80
C SER A 10 -8.11 -7.17 0.64
N LYS A 11 -6.99 -7.14 -0.10
CA LYS A 11 -6.18 -8.34 -0.36
C LYS A 11 -5.47 -8.84 0.91
N TYR A 12 -5.60 -8.10 2.02
CA TYR A 12 -5.37 -8.59 3.37
C TYR A 12 -6.68 -9.15 3.93
N THR A 13 -6.79 -10.48 3.91
CA THR A 13 -7.87 -11.18 4.62
C THR A 13 -7.42 -11.47 6.05
N PRO A 14 -8.32 -11.35 7.05
CA PRO A 14 -8.02 -11.70 8.44
C PRO A 14 -7.39 -13.09 8.60
N ASP A 15 -7.76 -14.05 7.76
CA ASP A 15 -7.31 -15.43 7.86
C ASP A 15 -5.97 -15.70 7.15
N ARG A 16 -5.34 -14.68 6.55
CA ARG A 16 -4.09 -14.82 5.78
C ARG A 16 -2.96 -15.47 6.56
N TYR A 17 -2.82 -15.10 7.83
CA TYR A 17 -1.71 -15.52 8.69
C TYR A 17 -2.13 -16.61 9.68
N GLN A 18 -3.28 -17.27 9.46
CA GLN A 18 -3.80 -18.31 10.37
C GLN A 18 -2.84 -19.51 10.57
N SER A 19 -1.95 -19.76 9.61
CA SER A 19 -0.95 -20.83 9.70
C SER A 19 0.34 -20.41 10.44
N GLU A 20 0.47 -19.14 10.76
CA GLU A 20 1.63 -18.61 11.47
C GLU A 20 1.47 -18.75 12.99
N LYS A 21 2.55 -18.49 13.72
CA LYS A 21 2.54 -18.48 15.19
C LYS A 21 2.76 -17.05 15.67
N SER A 22 2.07 -16.68 16.75
CA SER A 22 2.31 -15.38 17.38
C SER A 22 3.76 -15.26 17.88
N TYR A 23 4.26 -14.04 17.95
CA TYR A 23 5.63 -13.74 18.34
C TYR A 23 5.97 -14.27 19.73
N ASN A 24 4.98 -14.42 20.62
CA ASN A 24 5.11 -14.89 21.99
C ASN A 24 4.50 -16.27 22.24
N SER A 25 4.10 -16.99 21.18
CA SER A 25 3.47 -18.31 21.24
C SER A 25 2.10 -18.35 21.95
N VAL A 26 1.45 -17.18 22.13
CA VAL A 26 0.04 -17.09 22.55
C VAL A 26 -0.87 -17.46 21.38
N GLU A 27 -1.75 -18.43 21.57
CA GLU A 27 -2.75 -18.79 20.55
C GLU A 27 -3.85 -17.72 20.45
N PRO A 28 -4.27 -17.32 19.23
CA PRO A 28 -5.44 -16.47 19.06
C PRO A 28 -6.71 -17.14 19.60
N THR A 29 -7.63 -16.36 20.16
CA THR A 29 -8.99 -16.83 20.46
C THR A 29 -9.86 -16.90 19.20
N ASP A 30 -11.07 -17.47 19.28
CA ASP A 30 -11.99 -17.59 18.14
C ASP A 30 -12.38 -16.23 17.49
N SER A 31 -12.36 -15.14 18.27
CA SER A 31 -12.63 -13.78 17.78
C SER A 31 -11.40 -13.12 17.16
N GLN A 32 -10.21 -13.65 17.41
CA GLN A 32 -8.94 -13.05 17.04
C GLN A 32 -8.33 -13.68 15.79
N VAL A 33 -7.46 -12.89 15.15
CA VAL A 33 -6.66 -13.29 14.00
C VAL A 33 -5.23 -12.81 14.16
N LEU A 34 -4.29 -13.37 13.40
CA LEU A 34 -2.90 -12.94 13.44
C LEU A 34 -2.65 -11.79 12.47
N ALA A 35 -2.06 -10.70 12.98
CA ALA A 35 -1.60 -9.57 12.18
C ALA A 35 -0.06 -9.44 12.26
N PRO A 36 0.62 -9.07 11.16
CA PRO A 36 2.06 -8.86 11.13
C PRO A 36 2.46 -7.54 11.82
N PHE A 37 3.66 -7.48 12.37
CA PHE A 37 4.30 -6.23 12.81
C PHE A 37 5.82 -6.29 12.60
N VAL A 38 6.45 -5.12 12.41
CA VAL A 38 7.89 -5.03 12.14
C VAL A 38 8.70 -5.14 13.43
N ILE A 39 9.73 -5.97 13.44
CA ILE A 39 10.77 -5.95 14.47
C ILE A 39 11.77 -4.84 14.12
N ARG A 40 11.56 -3.66 14.71
CA ARG A 40 12.27 -2.43 14.33
C ARG A 40 13.72 -2.37 14.78
N ASP A 41 14.03 -2.99 15.91
CA ASP A 41 15.36 -2.91 16.50
C ASP A 41 15.71 -4.15 17.34
N ASN A 42 16.97 -4.19 17.80
CA ASN A 42 17.46 -5.26 18.64
C ASN A 42 16.79 -5.28 20.03
N ALA A 43 16.25 -4.15 20.51
CA ALA A 43 15.59 -4.09 21.81
C ALA A 43 14.28 -4.90 21.80
N MET A 44 13.52 -4.83 20.71
CA MET A 44 12.38 -5.71 20.48
C MET A 44 12.82 -7.17 20.39
N LEU A 45 13.91 -7.47 19.68
CA LEU A 45 14.39 -8.84 19.47
C LEU A 45 14.94 -9.53 20.74
N VAL A 46 15.44 -8.78 21.71
CA VAL A 46 15.95 -9.30 22.99
C VAL A 46 14.89 -9.30 24.10
N ASN A 47 13.66 -8.87 23.80
CA ASN A 47 12.55 -9.02 24.73
C ASN A 47 12.34 -10.52 25.02
N LYS A 48 12.24 -10.86 26.31
CA LYS A 48 12.12 -12.26 26.79
C LYS A 48 10.85 -12.95 26.33
N ASP A 49 9.83 -12.17 26.00
CA ASP A 49 8.54 -12.67 25.52
C ASP A 49 8.57 -12.98 24.01
N VAL A 50 9.63 -12.62 23.29
CA VAL A 50 9.75 -12.86 21.85
C VAL A 50 10.38 -14.24 21.61
N ASN A 51 9.57 -15.14 21.08
CA ASN A 51 10.02 -16.38 20.48
C ASN A 51 10.52 -16.11 19.05
N ARG A 52 11.85 -16.14 18.89
CA ARG A 52 12.52 -15.86 17.62
C ARG A 52 12.21 -16.88 16.53
N ASP A 53 11.86 -18.11 16.89
CA ASP A 53 11.51 -19.17 15.93
C ASP A 53 10.15 -18.91 15.26
N ASN A 54 9.31 -18.06 15.86
CA ASN A 54 8.01 -17.66 15.32
C ASN A 54 8.12 -16.42 14.42
N LEU A 55 9.29 -15.80 14.30
CA LEU A 55 9.50 -14.65 13.43
C LEU A 55 9.71 -15.10 11.97
N LYS A 56 9.27 -14.27 11.02
CA LYS A 56 9.46 -14.48 9.59
C LYS A 56 10.28 -13.35 8.99
N THR A 57 11.00 -13.68 7.92
CA THR A 57 11.62 -12.66 7.07
C THR A 57 10.73 -12.41 5.88
N PHE A 58 10.21 -11.20 5.75
CA PHE A 58 9.58 -10.75 4.52
C PHE A 58 10.64 -10.10 3.63
N ASN A 59 10.52 -10.30 2.32
CA ASN A 59 11.34 -9.60 1.34
C ASN A 59 10.49 -8.45 0.80
N ILE A 60 10.89 -7.20 1.09
CA ILE A 60 10.17 -6.00 0.72
C ILE A 60 11.11 -4.97 0.08
N SER A 61 10.85 -4.64 -1.19
CA SER A 61 11.69 -3.87 -2.12
C SER A 61 13.14 -4.35 -2.14
N GLY A 62 13.30 -5.67 -2.29
CA GLY A 62 14.61 -6.34 -2.24
C GLY A 62 15.29 -6.32 -0.86
N LYS A 63 14.66 -5.76 0.17
CA LYS A 63 15.19 -5.69 1.54
C LYS A 63 14.52 -6.71 2.44
N LYS A 64 15.32 -7.34 3.29
CA LYS A 64 14.83 -8.30 4.28
C LYS A 64 14.36 -7.57 5.53
N ILE A 65 13.09 -7.78 5.89
CA ILE A 65 12.46 -7.23 7.10
C ILE A 65 12.07 -8.39 7.99
N LEU A 66 12.42 -8.29 9.28
CA LEU A 66 12.01 -9.26 10.28
C LEU A 66 10.63 -8.88 10.82
N VAL A 67 9.72 -9.85 10.79
CA VAL A 67 8.29 -9.67 11.07
C VAL A 67 7.86 -10.68 12.15
N GLY A 68 7.14 -10.19 13.15
CA GLY A 68 6.40 -11.02 14.10
C GLY A 68 4.90 -10.99 13.83
N PHE A 69 4.15 -11.88 14.46
CA PHE A 69 2.69 -11.90 14.38
C PHE A 69 2.07 -11.69 15.75
N VAL A 70 1.02 -10.89 15.85
CA VAL A 70 0.32 -10.61 17.10
C VAL A 70 -1.18 -10.94 16.93
N PRO A 71 -1.81 -11.61 17.90
CA PRO A 71 -3.25 -11.77 17.92
C PRO A 71 -3.93 -10.39 18.06
N VAL A 72 -4.86 -10.09 17.17
CA VAL A 72 -5.71 -8.88 17.20
C VAL A 72 -7.16 -9.28 16.99
N GLU A 73 -8.10 -8.47 17.46
CA GLU A 73 -9.52 -8.72 17.13
C GLU A 73 -9.73 -8.60 15.62
N ARG A 74 -10.65 -9.42 15.09
CA ARG A 74 -10.88 -9.53 13.64
C ARG A 74 -11.29 -8.20 12.99
N ASP A 75 -11.98 -7.33 13.71
CA ASP A 75 -12.36 -5.99 13.28
C ASP A 75 -11.21 -4.96 13.36
N GLU A 76 -10.19 -5.21 14.18
CA GLU A 76 -8.98 -4.40 14.27
C GLU A 76 -7.91 -4.77 13.23
N PHE A 77 -8.06 -5.91 12.55
CA PHE A 77 -7.09 -6.41 11.58
C PHE A 77 -6.71 -5.38 10.51
N THR A 78 -7.69 -4.65 9.95
CA THR A 78 -7.42 -3.60 8.95
C THR A 78 -6.54 -2.47 9.52
N ASN A 79 -6.73 -2.09 10.78
CA ASN A 79 -5.89 -1.08 11.42
C ASN A 79 -4.48 -1.62 11.70
N ALA A 80 -4.38 -2.89 12.12
CA ALA A 80 -3.09 -3.52 12.36
C ALA A 80 -2.23 -3.60 11.08
N ILE A 81 -2.84 -3.89 9.93
CA ILE A 81 -2.15 -3.86 8.64
C ILE A 81 -1.66 -2.45 8.27
N ARG A 82 -2.47 -1.41 8.49
CA ARG A 82 -2.03 -0.03 8.26
C ARG A 82 -0.79 0.33 9.06
N VAL A 83 -0.79 -0.03 10.35
CA VAL A 83 0.36 0.18 11.25
C VAL A 83 1.58 -0.59 10.74
N PHE A 84 1.41 -1.85 10.33
CA PHE A 84 2.49 -2.65 9.78
C PHE A 84 3.12 -2.03 8.52
N ASN A 85 2.31 -1.50 7.61
CA ASN A 85 2.82 -0.85 6.40
C ASN A 85 3.56 0.45 6.73
N MET A 86 3.02 1.25 7.65
CA MET A 86 3.66 2.47 8.12
C MET A 86 5.03 2.17 8.77
N ASP A 87 5.07 1.20 9.70
CA ASP A 87 6.30 0.74 10.34
C ASP A 87 7.31 0.17 9.34
N THR A 88 6.82 -0.50 8.29
CA THR A 88 7.66 -1.02 7.21
C THR A 88 8.29 0.11 6.40
N ASN A 89 7.50 1.10 5.99
CA ASN A 89 8.01 2.26 5.26
C ASN A 89 9.05 3.02 6.09
N GLU A 90 8.80 3.20 7.39
CA GLU A 90 9.74 3.81 8.32
C GLU A 90 11.03 2.99 8.46
N TYR A 91 10.92 1.67 8.63
CA TYR A 91 12.09 0.79 8.68
C TYR A 91 12.90 0.87 7.37
N LEU A 92 12.23 0.82 6.23
CA LEU A 92 12.85 0.88 4.91
C LEU A 92 13.55 2.22 4.65
N SER A 93 12.99 3.34 5.14
CA SER A 93 13.57 4.69 4.98
C SER A 93 14.81 4.89 5.86
N ARG A 94 14.79 4.38 7.10
CA ARG A 94 15.95 4.40 8.00
C ARG A 94 17.10 3.52 7.50
N HIS A 95 16.77 2.40 6.85
CA HIS A 95 17.74 1.42 6.38
C HIS A 95 18.07 1.51 4.88
N SER A 96 17.51 2.47 4.12
CA SER A 96 17.97 2.82 2.77
C SER A 96 19.22 3.70 2.84
N LYS A 97 20.42 3.09 2.84
CA LYS A 97 21.60 3.83 2.37
C LYS A 97 21.51 3.97 0.86
N GLY A 98 21.15 5.17 0.40
CA GLY A 98 21.38 5.68 -0.96
C GLY A 98 21.08 4.73 -2.11
N LYS A 99 19.84 4.74 -2.60
CA LYS A 99 19.44 4.61 -4.01
C LYS A 99 17.92 4.45 -4.06
N HIS A 100 17.25 5.50 -4.49
CA HIS A 100 15.87 5.48 -4.95
C HIS A 100 15.81 4.72 -6.28
N ASP A 101 15.80 3.39 -6.27
CA ASP A 101 15.69 2.61 -7.53
C ASP A 101 14.43 1.74 -7.62
N ASP A 102 13.50 1.81 -6.67
CA ASP A 102 12.17 1.19 -6.82
C ASP A 102 11.08 2.27 -6.76
N LEU A 103 10.64 2.70 -7.95
CA LEU A 103 9.41 3.46 -8.23
C LEU A 103 9.20 4.73 -7.38
N SER A 104 9.73 5.86 -7.85
CA SER A 104 9.14 7.14 -7.44
C SER A 104 7.78 7.29 -8.11
N LEU A 105 6.74 7.69 -7.37
CA LEU A 105 5.47 8.10 -7.98
C LEU A 105 5.67 9.17 -9.06
N ASP A 106 6.75 9.96 -8.93
CA ASP A 106 7.20 10.91 -9.93
C ASP A 106 7.48 10.23 -11.29
N GLU A 107 8.22 9.12 -11.30
CA GLU A 107 8.53 8.36 -12.51
C GLU A 107 7.28 7.69 -13.12
N MET A 108 6.33 7.24 -12.29
CA MET A 108 5.04 6.71 -12.79
C MET A 108 4.21 7.80 -13.48
N PHE A 109 4.15 9.00 -12.91
CA PHE A 109 3.42 10.13 -13.50
C PHE A 109 4.11 10.68 -14.76
N GLU A 110 5.44 10.76 -14.78
CA GLU A 110 6.21 11.20 -15.94
C GLU A 110 6.06 10.25 -17.15
N LYS A 111 5.99 8.94 -16.89
CA LYS A 111 5.76 7.92 -17.93
C LYS A 111 4.31 7.85 -18.42
N MET A 112 3.31 8.30 -17.65
CA MET A 112 1.93 8.50 -18.15
C MET A 112 1.77 9.78 -18.98
N ASP A 113 2.70 10.72 -18.84
CA ASP A 113 2.64 11.99 -19.56
C ASP A 113 3.20 11.90 -20.99
N ASN A 114 4.09 10.96 -21.26
CA ASN A 114 4.52 10.56 -22.60
C ASN A 114 3.75 9.29 -22.99
N ASP A 115 3.11 9.24 -24.17
CA ASP A 115 2.38 8.06 -24.68
C ASP A 115 3.29 6.83 -24.97
N GLU A 116 4.43 6.71 -24.28
CA GLU A 116 5.38 5.61 -24.38
C GLU A 116 4.89 4.38 -23.59
N LYS A 117 4.93 3.24 -24.26
CA LYS A 117 4.53 1.94 -23.72
C LYS A 117 5.44 1.58 -22.54
N PHE A 118 4.84 1.48 -21.35
CA PHE A 118 5.47 1.06 -20.10
C PHE A 118 6.38 -0.18 -20.27
N SER A 119 7.70 0.01 -20.31
CA SER A 119 8.67 -1.09 -20.23
C SER A 119 9.04 -1.31 -18.77
N TYR A 120 8.28 -2.20 -18.12
CA TYR A 120 8.62 -2.77 -16.82
C TYR A 120 9.72 -3.80 -17.00
N ASP A 121 10.83 -3.70 -16.26
CA ASP A 121 11.77 -4.82 -16.09
C ASP A 121 11.24 -5.71 -14.95
N PRO A 122 10.67 -6.90 -15.27
CA PRO A 122 10.01 -7.76 -14.30
C PRO A 122 10.99 -8.70 -13.57
N THR A 123 12.30 -8.54 -13.72
CA THR A 123 13.28 -9.45 -13.10
C THR A 123 13.36 -9.28 -11.58
N GLY A 124 12.88 -8.16 -11.02
CA GLY A 124 12.53 -8.04 -9.61
C GLY A 124 11.07 -8.45 -9.39
N ILE A 125 10.78 -9.75 -9.27
CA ILE A 125 9.44 -10.21 -8.89
C ILE A 125 9.17 -9.68 -7.47
N PRO A 126 8.24 -8.73 -7.27
CA PRO A 126 7.93 -8.26 -5.93
C PRO A 126 7.25 -9.42 -5.20
N SER A 127 7.64 -9.63 -3.95
CA SER A 127 7.02 -10.56 -3.03
C SER A 127 5.52 -10.28 -2.92
N HIS A 128 4.80 -11.25 -2.36
CA HIS A 128 3.38 -11.07 -2.19
C HIS A 128 3.08 -9.89 -1.24
N GLU A 129 3.91 -9.70 -0.23
CA GLU A 129 3.85 -8.67 0.79
C GLU A 129 4.08 -7.28 0.18
N GLU A 130 5.09 -7.12 -0.68
CA GLU A 130 5.36 -5.87 -1.40
C GLU A 130 4.17 -5.39 -2.22
N LYS A 131 3.55 -6.32 -2.96
CA LYS A 131 2.39 -6.00 -3.79
C LYS A 131 1.27 -5.44 -2.94
N LEU A 132 1.05 -6.00 -1.76
CA LEU A 132 -0.06 -5.62 -0.89
C LEU A 132 0.18 -4.29 -0.20
N MET A 133 1.39 -4.05 0.27
CA MET A 133 1.80 -2.73 0.79
C MET A 133 1.62 -1.65 -0.26
N LEU A 134 2.08 -1.91 -1.50
CA LEU A 134 1.91 -0.96 -2.59
C LEU A 134 0.43 -0.68 -2.87
N ILE A 135 -0.41 -1.73 -2.88
CA ILE A 135 -1.85 -1.61 -3.11
C ILE A 135 -2.52 -0.77 -2.02
N GLU A 136 -2.23 -1.03 -0.75
CA GLU A 136 -2.82 -0.28 0.35
C GLU A 136 -2.35 1.18 0.39
N THR A 137 -1.07 1.41 0.12
CA THR A 137 -0.50 2.76 0.02
C THR A 137 -1.18 3.55 -1.10
N LEU A 138 -1.42 2.91 -2.26
CA LEU A 138 -2.14 3.53 -3.37
C LEU A 138 -3.61 3.80 -3.03
N GLU A 139 -4.30 2.88 -2.36
CA GLU A 139 -5.70 3.05 -1.95
C GLU A 139 -5.86 4.16 -0.90
N GLU A 140 -4.96 4.24 0.09
CA GLU A 140 -4.93 5.31 1.09
C GLU A 140 -4.65 6.66 0.44
N LEU A 141 -3.65 6.74 -0.45
CA LEU A 141 -3.35 7.95 -1.20
C LEU A 141 -4.56 8.43 -2.02
N ILE A 142 -5.20 7.51 -2.76
CA ILE A 142 -6.40 7.83 -3.55
C ILE A 142 -7.52 8.32 -2.63
N ASN A 143 -7.71 7.70 -1.47
CA ASN A 143 -8.73 8.11 -0.52
C ASN A 143 -8.46 9.50 0.05
N VAL A 144 -7.23 9.80 0.49
CA VAL A 144 -6.86 11.12 1.00
C VAL A 144 -7.04 12.19 -0.08
N VAL A 145 -6.61 11.92 -1.31
CA VAL A 145 -6.85 12.82 -2.44
C VAL A 145 -8.35 13.01 -2.69
N TYR A 146 -9.16 11.96 -2.61
CA TYR A 146 -10.62 12.03 -2.76
C TYR A 146 -11.27 12.91 -1.67
N GLN A 147 -10.83 12.78 -0.41
CA GLN A 147 -11.34 13.62 0.68
C GLN A 147 -10.96 15.11 0.49
N ARG A 148 -9.76 15.40 -0.03
CA ARG A 148 -9.32 16.78 -0.30
C ARG A 148 -9.98 17.36 -1.54
N ASN A 149 -10.15 16.54 -2.58
CA ASN A 149 -10.77 16.93 -3.84
C ASN A 149 -11.41 15.72 -4.52
N GLU A 150 -12.73 15.63 -4.41
CA GLU A 150 -13.52 14.50 -4.91
C GLU A 150 -13.27 14.23 -6.41
N LYS A 151 -13.14 15.29 -7.21
CA LYS A 151 -12.90 15.20 -8.65
C LYS A 151 -11.54 14.56 -8.94
N TYR A 152 -10.50 14.95 -8.20
CA TYR A 152 -9.16 14.41 -8.40
C TYR A 152 -9.03 12.97 -7.90
N GLY A 153 -9.67 12.64 -6.78
CA GLY A 153 -9.74 11.25 -6.31
C GLY A 153 -10.41 10.32 -7.31
N LYS A 154 -11.49 10.78 -7.98
CA LYS A 154 -12.14 10.02 -9.08
C LYS A 154 -11.20 9.78 -10.26
N ILE A 155 -10.38 10.76 -10.63
CA ILE A 155 -9.37 10.61 -11.70
C ILE A 155 -8.37 9.51 -11.33
N LEU A 156 -7.77 9.59 -10.14
CA LEU A 156 -6.79 8.60 -9.69
C LEU A 156 -7.40 7.20 -9.56
N LYS A 157 -8.65 7.11 -9.10
CA LYS A 157 -9.37 5.83 -9.02
C LYS A 157 -9.57 5.17 -10.38
N LEU A 158 -9.87 5.94 -11.43
CA LEU A 158 -9.99 5.41 -12.79
C LEU A 158 -8.65 4.86 -13.30
N ILE A 159 -7.56 5.60 -13.07
CA ILE A 159 -6.20 5.17 -13.41
C ILE A 159 -5.80 3.89 -12.64
N TYR A 160 -6.15 3.80 -11.36
CA TYR A 160 -5.87 2.62 -10.55
C TYR A 160 -6.66 1.38 -11.01
N GLN A 161 -7.91 1.57 -11.43
CA GLN A 161 -8.75 0.48 -11.93
C GLN A 161 -8.30 -0.06 -13.29
N ASP A 162 -7.71 0.79 -14.11
CA ASP A 162 -7.17 0.45 -15.41
C ASP A 162 -5.95 1.34 -15.69
N VAL A 163 -4.75 0.80 -15.47
CA VAL A 163 -3.50 1.52 -15.67
C VAL A 163 -3.21 1.86 -17.14
N THR A 164 -3.99 1.31 -18.06
CA THR A 164 -3.89 1.56 -19.50
C THR A 164 -4.89 2.60 -20.00
N ILE A 165 -5.78 3.09 -19.13
CA ILE A 165 -6.80 4.07 -19.51
C ILE A 165 -6.17 5.35 -20.05
N SER A 166 -6.63 5.79 -21.22
CA SER A 166 -6.12 7.02 -21.82
C SER A 166 -6.69 8.26 -21.12
N LYS A 167 -5.95 9.38 -21.22
CA LYS A 167 -6.43 10.70 -20.75
C LYS A 167 -7.78 11.08 -21.39
N GLN A 168 -8.00 10.71 -22.65
CA GLN A 168 -9.27 10.99 -23.36
C GLN A 168 -10.43 10.19 -22.74
N GLU A 169 -10.24 8.89 -22.48
CA GLU A 169 -11.25 8.05 -21.85
C GLU A 169 -11.59 8.51 -20.42
N ILE A 170 -10.60 8.98 -19.65
CA ILE A 170 -10.85 9.60 -18.33
C ILE A 170 -11.76 10.82 -18.48
N ILE A 171 -11.45 11.71 -19.44
CA ILE A 171 -12.21 12.94 -19.69
C ILE A 171 -13.65 12.61 -20.10
N GLU A 172 -13.83 11.61 -20.97
CA GLU A 172 -15.13 11.13 -21.42
C GLU A 172 -15.94 10.52 -20.27
N LYS A 173 -15.35 9.61 -19.49
CA LYS A 173 -16.02 8.97 -18.34
C LYS A 173 -16.45 9.97 -17.27
N LEU A 174 -15.72 11.08 -17.12
CA LEU A 174 -16.03 12.13 -16.16
C LEU A 174 -16.90 13.28 -16.75
N GLY A 175 -17.27 13.21 -18.02
CA GLY A 175 -18.10 14.23 -18.69
C GLY A 175 -17.44 15.61 -18.72
N LEU A 176 -16.10 15.67 -18.79
CA LEU A 176 -15.34 16.92 -18.77
C LEU A 176 -15.11 17.48 -20.17
N LYS A 177 -15.07 18.81 -20.29
CA LYS A 177 -14.58 19.45 -21.53
C LYS A 177 -13.07 19.19 -21.66
N LYS A 178 -12.59 18.89 -22.87
CA LYS A 178 -11.17 18.53 -23.16
C LYS A 178 -10.16 19.37 -22.35
N THR A 179 -10.17 20.70 -22.51
CA THR A 179 -9.21 21.59 -21.83
C THR A 179 -9.29 21.49 -20.30
N GLN A 180 -10.50 21.46 -19.75
CA GLN A 180 -10.72 21.32 -18.30
C GLN A 180 -10.36 19.92 -17.77
N GLY A 181 -10.44 18.92 -18.65
CA GLY A 181 -10.11 17.53 -18.40
C GLY A 181 -8.61 17.33 -18.20
N TYR A 182 -7.80 17.79 -19.16
CA TYR A 182 -6.34 17.72 -19.07
C TYR A 182 -5.80 18.49 -17.85
N ASP A 183 -6.33 19.69 -17.59
CA ASP A 183 -5.95 20.47 -16.40
C ASP A 183 -6.29 19.75 -15.10
N ALA A 184 -7.45 19.07 -15.05
CA ALA A 184 -7.85 18.32 -13.87
C ALA A 184 -6.98 17.09 -13.62
N ILE A 185 -6.57 16.38 -14.68
CA ILE A 185 -5.66 15.24 -14.58
C ILE A 185 -4.30 15.71 -14.04
N LYS A 186 -3.74 16.79 -14.59
CA LYS A 186 -2.48 17.36 -14.12
C LYS A 186 -2.55 17.78 -12.64
N LYS A 187 -3.65 18.42 -12.22
CA LYS A 187 -3.86 18.81 -10.81
C LYS A 187 -4.08 17.62 -9.89
N ALA A 188 -4.72 16.55 -10.38
CA ALA A 188 -4.86 15.31 -9.61
C ALA A 188 -3.51 14.65 -9.35
N HIS A 189 -2.63 14.57 -10.35
CA HIS A 189 -1.26 14.08 -10.17
C HIS A 189 -0.45 14.96 -9.21
N ALA A 190 -0.55 16.28 -9.32
CA ALA A 190 0.13 17.20 -8.41
C ALA A 190 -0.31 16.99 -6.94
N LEU A 191 -1.62 16.92 -6.70
CA LEU A 191 -2.15 16.67 -5.36
C LEU A 191 -1.77 15.27 -4.83
N ALA A 192 -1.74 14.25 -5.69
CA ALA A 192 -1.25 12.92 -5.33
C ALA A 192 0.21 12.95 -4.85
N LYS A 193 1.09 13.69 -5.55
CA LYS A 193 2.50 13.87 -5.16
C LYS A 193 2.64 14.56 -3.80
N GLU A 194 1.81 15.57 -3.53
CA GLU A 194 1.77 16.26 -2.23
C GLU A 194 1.34 15.30 -1.12
N VAL A 195 0.22 14.60 -1.32
CA VAL A 195 -0.30 13.61 -0.35
C VAL A 195 0.71 12.50 -0.10
N TYR A 196 1.39 11.99 -1.13
CA TYR A 196 2.42 10.98 -0.95
C TYR A 196 3.57 11.46 -0.07
N LYS A 197 4.02 12.70 -0.24
CA LYS A 197 5.09 13.27 0.59
C LYS A 197 4.63 13.38 2.05
N GLU A 198 3.40 13.78 2.29
CA GLU A 198 2.84 13.90 3.64
C GLU A 198 2.66 12.54 4.33
N LEU A 199 2.28 11.49 3.59
CA LEU A 199 2.13 10.13 4.15
C LEU A 199 3.48 9.46 4.46
N ASN A 200 4.60 9.99 3.96
CA ASN A 200 5.93 9.40 4.10
C ASN A 200 6.93 10.35 4.83
N GLN A 201 6.43 11.38 5.51
CA GLN A 201 7.18 12.29 6.39
C GLN A 201 7.01 11.88 7.85
#